data_AF-A0A336NB59-F1
#
_entry.id   AF-A0A336NB59-F1
#
_cell.length_a   1.000
_cell.length_b   1.000
_cell.length_c   1.000
_cell.angle_alpha   90.00
_cell.angle_beta   90.00
_cell.angle_gamma   90.00
#
_symmetry.space_group_name_H-M   'P 1'
#
loop_
_entity.id
_entity.type
_entity.pdbx_description
1 polymer ?
#
loop_
_entity_poly.entity_id
_entity_poly.type
_entity_poly.pdbx_seq_one_letter_code
_entity_poly.pdbx_strand_id
1 'polypeptide(L)'
;MRAAIYLSRETIPLNTYTAQLSQKAQDALNILLTTTSRTGSQGTKDAIQQLTMDEQISVMDALVEQLRKVDNWAKSPNGFMGACLLAKFSEGGAKILNRFIIELKNKGFNYPWFNTRLKTKLGIRSKQWVLHNLV
;
A
#
# COMPACT_ATOMS: atom_id res chain seq x y z
N MET A 1 -7.46 19.58 41.51
CA MET A 1 -8.37 19.61 40.34
C MET A 1 -7.61 19.03 39.15
N ARG A 2 -8.17 18.04 38.44
CA ARG A 2 -7.59 17.50 37.19
C ARG A 2 -8.19 18.27 36.03
N ALA A 3 -7.35 18.88 35.19
CA ALA A 3 -7.81 19.47 33.94
C ALA A 3 -6.81 19.17 32.81
N ALA A 4 -7.40 18.64 31.73
CA ALA A 4 -6.90 18.53 30.37
C ALA A 4 -5.53 17.85 30.16
N ILE A 5 -5.57 16.51 30.09
CA ILE A 5 -4.71 15.78 29.15
C ILE A 5 -5.12 16.29 27.77
N TYR A 6 -4.42 17.32 27.28
CA TYR A 6 -4.58 17.80 25.91
C TYR A 6 -3.99 16.71 25.03
N LEU A 7 -4.87 15.79 24.63
CA LEU A 7 -4.61 14.76 23.66
C LEU A 7 -4.49 15.47 22.30
N SER A 8 -3.36 16.14 22.07
CA SER A 8 -2.92 16.47 20.73
C SER A 8 -2.67 15.13 20.04
N ARG A 9 -3.72 14.57 19.45
CA ARG A 9 -3.55 13.74 18.27
C ARG A 9 -3.01 14.70 17.23
N GLU A 10 -1.69 14.85 17.24
CA GLU A 10 -0.96 15.44 16.13
C GLU A 10 -1.41 14.65 14.91
N THR A 11 -2.33 15.24 14.15
CA THR A 11 -2.66 14.79 12.81
C THR A 11 -1.42 15.11 12.00
N ILE A 12 -0.44 14.20 12.06
CA ILE A 12 0.83 14.30 11.34
C ILE A 12 0.45 14.54 9.88
N PRO A 13 0.73 15.74 9.33
CA PRO A 13 0.36 16.03 7.96
C PRO A 13 1.10 15.07 7.04
N LEU A 14 0.44 14.66 5.96
CA LEU A 14 0.94 13.67 5.01
C LEU A 14 2.32 14.01 4.42
N ASN A 15 2.70 15.30 4.44
CA ASN A 15 4.00 15.80 4.03
C ASN A 15 5.15 15.34 4.95
N THR A 16 4.88 15.07 6.24
CA THR A 16 5.90 14.62 7.21
C THR A 16 6.21 13.13 7.07
N TYR A 17 5.25 12.29 6.68
CA TYR A 17 5.53 10.86 6.42
C TYR A 17 6.40 10.68 5.17
N THR A 18 6.19 11.51 4.14
CA THR A 18 7.07 11.54 2.96
C THR A 18 8.41 12.23 3.21
N ALA A 19 8.49 13.18 4.15
CA ALA A 19 9.74 13.86 4.50
C ALA A 19 10.72 12.97 5.29
N GLN A 20 10.24 11.86 5.88
CA GLN A 20 11.07 10.84 6.52
C GLN A 20 11.55 9.75 5.54
N LEU A 21 10.97 9.69 4.34
CA LEU A 21 11.42 8.77 3.31
C LEU A 21 12.77 9.26 2.76
N SER A 22 13.73 8.35 2.66
CA SER A 22 14.95 8.60 1.90
C SER A 22 14.61 9.00 0.46
N GLN A 23 15.53 9.69 -0.22
CA GLN A 23 15.34 10.05 -1.64
C GLN A 23 14.98 8.81 -2.48
N LYS A 24 15.62 7.67 -2.22
CA LYS A 24 15.34 6.40 -2.91
C LYS A 24 13.91 5.91 -2.68
N ALA A 25 13.42 6.02 -1.44
CA ALA A 25 12.06 5.63 -1.10
C ALA A 25 11.03 6.57 -1.74
N GLN A 26 11.31 7.86 -1.83
CA GLN A 26 10.47 8.81 -2.57
C GLN A 26 10.43 8.51 -4.07
N ASP A 27 11.58 8.21 -4.67
CA ASP A 27 11.69 7.85 -6.09
C ASP A 27 10.92 6.56 -6.39
N ALA A 28 11.10 5.54 -5.54
CA ALA A 28 10.36 4.28 -5.63
C ALA A 28 8.84 4.50 -5.48
N LEU A 29 8.41 5.34 -4.54
CA LEU A 29 7.00 5.71 -4.37
C LEU A 29 6.43 6.33 -5.64
N ASN A 30 7.13 7.29 -6.26
CA ASN A 30 6.71 7.95 -7.50
C ASN A 30 6.59 6.95 -8.67
N ILE A 31 7.54 6.03 -8.80
CA ILE A 31 7.49 4.96 -9.80
C ILE A 31 6.29 4.04 -9.53
N LEU A 32 6.03 3.68 -8.27
CA LEU A 32 4.93 2.77 -7.91
C LEU A 32 3.55 3.41 -8.08
N LEU A 33 3.43 4.72 -7.83
CA LEU A 33 2.20 5.48 -8.09
C LEU A 33 1.84 5.52 -9.58
N THR A 34 2.85 5.65 -10.45
CA THR A 34 2.67 5.69 -11.91
C THR A 34 2.66 4.31 -12.56
N THR A 35 3.04 3.26 -11.82
CA THR A 35 3.05 1.90 -12.32
C THR A 35 1.63 1.41 -12.61
N THR A 36 1.35 1.13 -13.88
CA THR A 36 0.09 0.53 -14.36
C THR A 36 0.27 -0.95 -14.72
N SER A 37 1.51 -1.38 -14.95
CA SER A 37 1.85 -2.73 -15.41
C SER A 37 1.81 -3.78 -14.29
N ARG A 38 1.37 -4.99 -14.66
CA ARG A 38 1.20 -6.14 -13.75
C ARG A 38 2.51 -6.63 -13.13
N THR A 39 3.59 -6.57 -13.89
CA THR A 39 4.89 -7.14 -13.52
C THR A 39 5.88 -6.08 -13.06
N GLY A 40 5.52 -4.80 -13.17
CA GLY A 40 6.48 -3.70 -13.16
C GLY A 40 7.38 -3.72 -14.41
N SER A 41 8.03 -2.60 -14.69
CA SER A 41 9.21 -2.61 -15.56
C SER A 41 10.40 -3.17 -14.79
N GLN A 42 11.50 -3.47 -15.49
CA GLN A 42 12.74 -3.86 -14.80
C GLN A 42 13.18 -2.76 -13.82
N GLY A 43 13.14 -1.49 -14.25
CA GLY A 43 13.43 -0.34 -13.38
C GLY A 43 12.51 -0.22 -12.16
N THR A 44 11.24 -0.62 -12.25
CA THR A 44 10.36 -0.68 -11.07
C THR A 44 10.83 -1.73 -10.06
N LYS A 45 11.24 -2.91 -10.53
CA LYS A 45 11.72 -3.98 -9.64
C LYS A 45 13.04 -3.61 -9.00
N ASP A 46 13.96 -3.04 -9.78
CA ASP A 46 15.26 -2.61 -9.30
C ASP A 46 15.10 -1.52 -8.22
N ALA A 47 14.19 -0.57 -8.43
CA ALA A 47 13.86 0.45 -7.44
C ALA A 47 13.35 -0.14 -6.12
N ILE A 48 12.51 -1.18 -6.16
CA ILE A 48 12.03 -1.87 -4.96
C ILE A 48 13.17 -2.63 -4.25
N GLN A 49 14.02 -3.33 -5.01
CA GLN A 49 15.11 -4.13 -4.46
C GLN A 49 16.21 -3.30 -3.82
N GLN A 50 16.36 -2.03 -4.23
CA GLN A 50 17.30 -1.10 -3.62
C GLN A 50 16.83 -0.52 -2.28
N LEU A 51 15.55 -0.72 -1.91
CA LEU A 51 15.01 -0.30 -0.63
C LEU A 51 15.31 -1.34 0.45
N THR A 52 15.63 -0.84 1.64
CA THR A 52 15.64 -1.65 2.87
C THR A 52 14.23 -2.14 3.21
N MET A 53 14.12 -3.14 4.08
CA MET A 53 12.82 -3.67 4.50
C MET A 53 11.93 -2.60 5.14
N ASP A 54 12.49 -1.74 5.99
CA ASP A 54 11.77 -0.64 6.65
C ASP A 54 11.31 0.43 5.65
N GLU A 55 12.12 0.72 4.62
CA GLU A 55 11.73 1.63 3.54
C GLU A 55 10.60 1.05 2.70
N GLN A 56 10.61 -0.25 2.41
CA GLN A 56 9.51 -0.89 1.68
C GLN A 56 8.20 -0.80 2.46
N ILE A 57 8.24 -0.99 3.79
CA ILE A 57 7.08 -0.81 4.68
C ILE A 57 6.59 0.65 4.63
N SER A 58 7.51 1.60 4.76
CA SER A 58 7.20 3.04 4.75
C SER A 58 6.62 3.49 3.40
N VAL A 59 7.14 2.98 2.28
CA VAL A 59 6.61 3.24 0.93
C VAL A 59 5.22 2.61 0.77
N MET A 60 4.97 1.43 1.34
CA MET A 60 3.65 0.82 1.31
C MET A 60 2.62 1.64 2.10
N ASP A 61 2.96 2.11 3.30
CA ASP A 61 2.09 2.98 4.09
C ASP A 61 1.72 4.24 3.29
N ALA A 62 2.72 4.87 2.65
CA ALA A 62 2.50 6.04 1.81
C ALA A 62 1.58 5.72 0.61
N LEU A 63 1.74 4.57 -0.05
CA LEU A 63 0.85 4.13 -1.13
C LEU A 63 -0.58 3.93 -0.65
N VAL A 64 -0.78 3.22 0.46
CA VAL A 64 -2.12 2.98 1.04
C VAL A 64 -2.78 4.29 1.45
N GLU A 65 -2.02 5.22 1.99
CA GLU A 65 -2.53 6.52 2.39
C GLU A 65 -2.96 7.37 1.19
N GLN A 66 -2.26 7.29 0.05
CA GLN A 66 -2.74 7.89 -1.20
C GLN A 66 -4.02 7.20 -1.70
N LEU A 67 -4.10 5.87 -1.61
CA LEU A 67 -5.30 5.12 -2.00
C LEU A 67 -6.52 5.49 -1.14
N ARG A 68 -6.33 5.74 0.16
CA ARG A 68 -7.41 6.14 1.08
C ARG A 68 -8.07 7.47 0.72
N LYS A 69 -7.35 8.36 0.03
CA LYS A 69 -7.86 9.66 -0.46
C LYS A 69 -8.64 9.55 -1.76
N VAL A 70 -8.63 8.39 -2.41
CA VAL A 70 -9.36 8.19 -3.66
C VAL A 70 -10.84 8.08 -3.35
N ASP A 71 -11.63 9.04 -3.83
CA ASP A 71 -13.09 9.00 -3.68
C ASP A 71 -13.74 8.14 -4.78
N ASN A 72 -13.19 8.15 -5.99
CA ASN A 72 -13.74 7.43 -7.13
C ASN A 72 -12.94 6.17 -7.47
N TRP A 73 -13.56 5.03 -7.22
CA TRP A 73 -13.02 3.71 -7.50
C TRP A 73 -13.73 2.97 -8.63
N ALA A 74 -14.45 3.68 -9.52
CA ALA A 74 -15.05 3.09 -10.70
C ALA A 74 -14.00 2.36 -11.58
N LYS A 75 -12.75 2.82 -11.53
CA LYS A 75 -11.57 2.19 -12.12
C LYS A 75 -10.48 2.00 -11.09
N SER A 76 -9.49 1.16 -11.41
CA SER A 76 -8.29 1.00 -10.57
C SER A 76 -7.57 2.35 -10.41
N PRO A 77 -7.41 2.86 -9.19
CA PRO A 77 -6.64 4.08 -8.98
C PRO A 77 -5.15 3.86 -9.22
N ASN A 78 -4.47 4.96 -9.51
CA ASN A 78 -3.02 5.01 -9.57
C ASN A 78 -2.43 4.56 -8.23
N GLY A 79 -1.28 3.87 -8.27
CA GLY A 79 -0.67 3.29 -7.08
C GLY A 79 -1.26 1.94 -6.62
N PHE A 80 -2.49 1.56 -6.99
CA PHE A 80 -3.03 0.25 -6.57
C PHE A 80 -2.20 -0.90 -7.16
N MET A 81 -1.77 -0.77 -8.42
CA MET A 81 -0.90 -1.76 -9.05
C MET A 81 0.50 -1.76 -8.44
N GLY A 82 1.05 -0.58 -8.16
CA GLY A 82 2.33 -0.43 -7.46
C GLY A 82 2.31 -1.09 -6.08
N ALA A 83 1.25 -0.86 -5.29
CA ALA A 83 1.06 -1.50 -3.99
C ALA A 83 0.98 -3.03 -4.13
N CYS A 84 0.19 -3.54 -5.09
CA CYS A 84 0.15 -4.98 -5.36
C CYS A 84 1.50 -5.56 -5.80
N LEU A 85 2.36 -4.77 -6.45
CA LEU A 85 3.69 -5.19 -6.87
C LEU A 85 4.65 -5.21 -5.68
N LEU A 86 4.72 -4.12 -4.91
CA LEU A 86 5.56 -4.01 -3.71
C LEU A 86 5.23 -5.09 -2.68
N ALA A 87 3.95 -5.43 -2.50
CA ALA A 87 3.50 -6.52 -1.64
C ALA A 87 4.04 -7.92 -2.03
N LYS A 88 4.60 -8.09 -3.24
CA LYS A 88 5.26 -9.34 -3.65
C LYS A 88 6.71 -9.43 -3.20
N PHE A 89 7.32 -8.27 -2.93
CA PHE A 89 8.72 -8.16 -2.51
C PHE A 89 8.85 -7.89 -1.01
N SER A 90 7.81 -7.31 -0.39
CA SER A 90 7.78 -6.96 1.03
C SER A 90 6.64 -7.67 1.74
N GLU A 91 6.98 -8.53 2.71
CA GLU A 91 5.99 -9.18 3.57
C GLU A 91 5.28 -8.16 4.48
N GLY A 92 6.04 -7.24 5.09
CA GLY A 92 5.47 -6.15 5.89
C GLY A 92 4.54 -5.24 5.06
N GLY A 93 4.94 -4.90 3.84
CA GLY A 93 4.08 -4.19 2.90
C GLY A 93 2.83 -4.99 2.52
N ALA A 94 2.94 -6.30 2.33
CA ALA A 94 1.80 -7.17 2.06
C ALA A 94 0.77 -7.15 3.20
N LYS A 95 1.24 -7.20 4.46
CA LYS A 95 0.41 -7.10 5.67
C LYS A 95 -0.38 -5.79 5.70
N ILE A 96 0.27 -4.65 5.42
CA ILE A 96 -0.37 -3.32 5.35
C ILE A 96 -1.44 -3.26 4.25
N LEU A 97 -1.10 -3.68 3.03
CA LEU A 97 -2.03 -3.68 1.91
C LEU A 97 -3.23 -4.59 2.16
N ASN A 98 -3.01 -5.77 2.75
CA ASN A 98 -4.08 -6.70 3.07
C ASN A 98 -5.07 -6.13 4.09
N ARG A 99 -4.56 -5.47 5.14
CA ARG A 99 -5.40 -4.78 6.12
C ARG A 99 -6.28 -3.73 5.45
N PHE A 100 -5.70 -2.91 4.57
CA PHE A 100 -6.45 -1.92 3.80
C PHE A 100 -7.54 -2.55 2.90
N ILE A 101 -7.23 -3.65 2.21
CA ILE A 101 -8.21 -4.38 1.38
C ILE A 101 -9.37 -4.91 2.24
N ILE A 102 -9.09 -5.44 3.43
CA ILE A 102 -10.12 -5.90 4.36
C ILE A 102 -10.99 -4.72 4.82
N GLU A 103 -10.38 -3.59 5.19
CA GLU A 103 -11.09 -2.35 5.54
C GLU A 103 -12.03 -1.90 4.42
N LEU A 104 -11.58 -1.92 3.16
CA LEU A 104 -12.43 -1.59 2.01
C LEU A 104 -13.62 -2.56 1.88
N LYS A 105 -13.37 -3.87 1.95
CA LYS A 105 -14.44 -4.88 1.85
C LYS A 105 -15.48 -4.73 2.96
N ASN A 106 -15.04 -4.44 4.18
CA ASN A 106 -15.92 -4.22 5.33
C ASN A 106 -16.80 -2.96 5.15
N LYS A 107 -16.34 -1.98 4.39
CA LYS A 107 -17.12 -0.79 3.99
C LYS A 107 -18.11 -1.05 2.84
N GLY A 108 -18.26 -2.31 2.39
CA GLY A 108 -19.16 -2.67 1.29
C GLY A 108 -18.57 -2.42 -0.10
N PHE A 109 -17.26 -2.19 -0.20
CA PHE A 109 -16.58 -1.94 -1.47
C PHE A 109 -16.58 -3.20 -2.35
N ASN A 110 -17.29 -3.16 -3.48
CA ASN A 110 -17.47 -4.33 -4.34
C ASN A 110 -17.43 -3.99 -5.84
N TYR A 111 -16.25 -3.65 -6.35
CA TYR A 111 -16.06 -3.42 -7.79
C TYR A 111 -15.60 -4.69 -8.52
N PRO A 112 -16.15 -5.01 -9.70
CA PRO A 112 -15.75 -6.20 -10.48
C PRO A 112 -14.25 -6.22 -10.82
N TRP A 113 -13.68 -5.07 -11.19
CA TRP A 113 -12.25 -4.95 -11.50
C TRP A 113 -11.40 -5.25 -10.26
N PHE A 114 -11.83 -4.82 -9.06
CA PHE A 114 -11.09 -5.00 -7.81
C PHE A 114 -11.01 -6.48 -7.45
N ASN A 115 -12.16 -7.17 -7.45
CA ASN A 115 -12.22 -8.61 -7.20
C ASN A 115 -11.42 -9.41 -8.25
N THR A 116 -11.49 -9.02 -9.52
CA THR A 116 -10.73 -9.66 -10.60
C THR A 116 -9.23 -9.49 -10.40
N ARG A 117 -8.78 -8.30 -9.99
CA ARG A 117 -7.36 -8.02 -9.71
C ARG A 117 -6.87 -8.80 -8.49
N LEU A 118 -7.63 -8.85 -7.41
CA LEU A 118 -7.30 -9.63 -6.21
C LEU A 118 -7.19 -11.14 -6.51
N LYS A 119 -8.18 -11.71 -7.20
CA LYS A 119 -8.19 -13.14 -7.58
C LYS A 119 -7.08 -13.51 -8.56
N THR A 120 -6.80 -12.65 -9.54
CA THR A 120 -5.88 -12.96 -10.64
C THR A 120 -4.42 -12.62 -10.32
N LYS A 121 -4.14 -11.62 -9.47
CA LYS A 121 -2.79 -11.06 -9.33
C LYS A 121 -2.10 -11.28 -7.99
N LEU A 122 -2.86 -11.45 -6.90
CA LEU A 122 -2.32 -11.76 -5.57
C LEU A 122 -2.33 -13.26 -5.26
N GLY A 123 -2.80 -14.11 -6.18
CA GLY A 123 -2.89 -15.54 -5.90
C GLY A 123 -3.79 -15.83 -4.70
N ILE A 124 -4.84 -15.02 -4.47
CA ILE A 124 -5.86 -15.27 -3.44
C ILE A 124 -6.80 -16.36 -3.96
N ARG A 125 -6.24 -17.53 -4.27
CA ARG A 125 -6.96 -18.79 -4.18
C ARG A 125 -6.45 -19.44 -2.90
N SER A 126 -7.38 -19.80 -2.02
CA SER A 126 -7.12 -20.61 -0.84
C SER A 126 -6.40 -19.90 0.31
N LYS A 127 -6.71 -20.37 1.51
CA LYS A 127 -6.34 -19.90 2.84
C LYS A 127 -4.83 -19.66 3.07
N GLN A 128 -3.97 -20.04 2.12
CA GLN A 128 -2.52 -20.11 2.28
C GLN A 128 -1.80 -18.75 2.24
N TRP A 129 -2.23 -17.79 1.40
CA TRP A 129 -1.60 -16.45 1.38
C TRP A 129 -1.94 -15.62 2.62
N VAL A 130 -3.17 -15.79 3.11
CA VAL A 130 -3.66 -15.18 4.34
C VAL A 130 -2.93 -15.77 5.55
N LEU A 131 -2.75 -17.09 5.61
CA LEU A 131 -2.03 -17.76 6.69
C LEU A 131 -0.52 -17.45 6.69
N HIS A 132 0.14 -17.37 5.52
CA HIS A 132 1.59 -17.11 5.46
C HIS A 132 1.95 -15.66 5.85
N ASN A 133 1.01 -14.72 5.72
CA ASN A 133 1.20 -13.31 6.10
C ASN A 133 0.44 -12.92 7.39
N LEU A 134 -0.10 -13.88 8.15
CA LEU A 134 -0.76 -13.64 9.45
C LEU A 134 -0.07 -14.32 10.63
N VAL A 135 0.99 -15.10 10.37
CA VAL A 135 1.88 -15.62 11.41
C VAL A 135 3.10 -14.71 11.54
#